data_AF-A0A950DGF7-F1
#
_entry.id   AF-A0A950DGF7-F1
#
_cell.length_a   1.000
_cell.length_b   1.000
_cell.length_c   1.000
_cell.angle_alpha   90.00
_cell.angle_beta   90.00
_cell.angle_gamma   90.00
#
_symmetry.space_group_name_H-M   'P 1'
#
loop_
_entity.id
_entity.type
_entity.pdbx_description
1 polymer ?
#
loop_
_entity_poly.entity_id
_entity_poly.type
_entity_poly.pdbx_seq_one_letter_code
_entity_poly.pdbx_strand_id
1 'polypeptide(L)'
;MTNGDLASKGTGDLVQEFKETAKQAGTVFTGSTAPEKLRRTPERQRLVEKMRVISAELRARRAMADIRALLEDEDTDVRGWAAGQFLSIDPEWASATFDGLIYKMPAREVLDLKRRAVSPPPNKPALGELTTSALVQRFEDAALREYATRMVDRDDPTDMSLYNRRLSEVLDIMRELMRRDALGDLLPLLDSPNVTVRAEAARATLWVAPERASAVLEEIAAKADQWERVRAMDSLAAWKAGRTVVYGVS
;
A
#
# COMPACT_ATOMS: atom_id res chain seq x y z
N MET A 1 -31.16 -19.91 11.60
CA MET A 1 -30.14 -19.94 12.65
C MET A 1 -30.48 -18.84 13.62
N THR A 2 -30.77 -19.20 14.86
CA THR A 2 -31.16 -18.23 15.88
C THR A 2 -29.91 -17.73 16.61
N ASN A 3 -29.97 -16.56 17.24
CA ASN A 3 -28.85 -16.06 18.07
C ASN A 3 -28.46 -17.06 19.17
N GLY A 4 -29.42 -17.85 19.67
CA GLY A 4 -29.17 -18.89 20.68
C GLY A 4 -28.25 -20.01 20.20
N ASP A 5 -28.30 -20.36 18.91
CA ASP A 5 -27.47 -21.43 18.34
C ASP A 5 -25.99 -21.03 18.23
N LEU A 6 -25.69 -19.74 18.09
CA LEU A 6 -24.32 -19.23 18.00
C LEU A 6 -23.71 -18.95 19.37
N ALA A 7 -24.54 -18.57 20.35
CA ALA A 7 -24.09 -18.34 21.73
C ALA A 7 -23.48 -19.59 22.38
N SER A 8 -23.95 -20.79 21.99
CA SER A 8 -23.43 -22.07 22.51
C SER A 8 -22.13 -22.53 21.84
N LYS A 9 -21.75 -21.96 20.68
CA LYS A 9 -20.53 -22.34 19.96
C LYS A 9 -19.28 -21.79 20.62
N GLY A 10 -18.15 -22.51 20.50
CA GLY A 10 -16.84 -22.00 20.87
C GLY A 10 -16.40 -20.85 19.94
N THR A 11 -15.50 -19.97 20.41
CA THR A 11 -14.97 -18.88 19.57
C THR A 11 -14.28 -19.41 18.31
N GLY A 12 -13.53 -20.51 18.41
CA GLY A 12 -12.90 -21.15 17.26
C GLY A 12 -13.90 -21.63 16.20
N ASP A 13 -15.05 -22.19 16.62
CA ASP A 13 -16.10 -22.62 15.70
C ASP A 13 -16.73 -21.42 14.98
N LEU A 14 -16.94 -20.31 15.69
CA LEU A 14 -17.45 -19.07 15.11
C LEU A 14 -16.48 -18.49 14.08
N VAL A 15 -15.17 -18.51 14.37
CA VAL A 15 -14.11 -18.09 13.45
C VAL A 15 -14.13 -18.96 12.19
N GLN A 16 -14.16 -20.28 12.35
CA GLN A 16 -14.17 -21.20 11.21
C GLN A 16 -15.44 -21.01 10.36
N GLU A 17 -16.60 -20.89 10.99
CA GLU A 17 -17.86 -20.65 10.31
C GLU A 17 -17.90 -19.29 9.60
N PHE A 18 -17.27 -18.26 10.18
CA PHE A 18 -17.07 -16.98 9.51
C PHE A 18 -16.25 -17.15 8.23
N LYS A 19 -15.11 -17.84 8.30
CA LYS A 19 -14.23 -18.07 7.15
C LYS A 19 -14.95 -18.77 6.00
N GLU A 20 -15.66 -19.85 6.31
CA GLU A 20 -16.43 -20.61 5.31
C GLU A 20 -17.54 -19.76 4.69
N THR A 21 -18.26 -19.00 5.51
CA THR A 21 -19.34 -18.13 5.03
C THR A 21 -18.80 -17.02 4.13
N ALA A 22 -17.66 -16.41 4.50
CA ALA A 22 -17.01 -15.37 3.72
C ALA A 22 -16.56 -15.89 2.34
N LYS A 23 -15.92 -17.07 2.29
CA LYS A 23 -15.48 -17.73 1.05
C LYS A 23 -16.64 -18.04 0.10
N GLN A 24 -17.79 -18.44 0.64
CA GLN A 24 -19.00 -18.68 -0.15
C GLN A 24 -19.63 -17.37 -0.65
N ALA A 25 -19.65 -16.33 0.19
CA ALA A 25 -20.28 -15.06 -0.14
C ALA A 25 -19.49 -14.23 -1.18
N GLY A 26 -18.16 -14.40 -1.22
CA GLY A 26 -17.25 -13.64 -2.07
C GLY A 26 -17.15 -12.16 -1.70
N THR A 27 -16.14 -11.48 -2.25
CA THR A 27 -15.89 -10.05 -2.06
C THR A 27 -15.54 -9.37 -3.38
N VAL A 28 -15.64 -8.04 -3.43
CA VAL A 28 -15.27 -7.28 -4.64
C VAL A 28 -13.79 -7.46 -5.01
N PHE A 29 -12.95 -7.81 -4.04
CA PHE A 29 -11.51 -8.04 -4.24
C PHE A 29 -11.21 -9.37 -4.96
N THR A 30 -12.16 -10.32 -4.99
CA THR A 30 -12.11 -11.53 -5.83
C THR A 30 -12.94 -11.41 -7.11
N GLY A 31 -13.54 -10.23 -7.37
CA GLY A 31 -14.55 -10.03 -8.41
C GLY A 31 -14.07 -10.23 -9.85
N SER A 32 -12.76 -10.14 -10.12
CA SER A 32 -12.21 -10.47 -11.45
C SER A 32 -12.12 -11.97 -11.69
N THR A 33 -12.06 -12.79 -10.64
CA THR A 33 -11.89 -14.25 -10.72
C THR A 33 -13.19 -15.02 -10.47
N ALA A 34 -14.20 -14.41 -9.84
CA ALA A 34 -15.46 -15.07 -9.45
C ALA A 34 -16.68 -14.11 -9.44
N PRO A 35 -17.03 -13.47 -10.57
CA PRO A 35 -18.11 -12.47 -10.63
C PRO A 35 -19.49 -13.04 -10.25
N GLU A 36 -19.70 -14.34 -10.40
CA GLU A 36 -20.92 -15.05 -10.00
C GLU A 36 -21.19 -14.97 -8.49
N LYS A 37 -20.14 -14.98 -7.65
CA LYS A 37 -20.28 -14.84 -6.19
C LYS A 37 -20.82 -13.47 -5.78
N LEU A 38 -20.68 -12.46 -6.63
CA LEU A 38 -21.13 -11.09 -6.35
C LEU A 38 -22.57 -10.83 -6.80
N ARG A 39 -23.21 -11.80 -7.47
CA ARG A 39 -24.62 -11.66 -7.87
C ARG A 39 -25.50 -11.50 -6.64
N ARG A 40 -26.47 -10.59 -6.74
CA ARG A 40 -27.47 -10.37 -5.70
C ARG A 40 -28.51 -11.48 -5.72
N THR A 41 -28.20 -12.60 -5.08
CA THR A 41 -29.11 -13.74 -4.90
C THR A 41 -29.67 -13.78 -3.46
N PRO A 42 -30.84 -14.39 -3.24
CA PRO A 42 -31.35 -14.62 -1.88
C PRO A 42 -30.39 -15.45 -1.02
N GLU A 43 -29.67 -16.39 -1.64
CA GLU A 43 -28.66 -17.21 -0.96
C GLU A 43 -27.50 -16.35 -0.44
N ARG A 44 -26.94 -15.48 -1.28
CA ARG A 44 -25.88 -14.55 -0.86
C ARG A 44 -26.35 -13.64 0.27
N GLN A 45 -27.59 -13.14 0.21
CA GLN A 45 -28.16 -12.32 1.29
C GLN A 45 -28.20 -13.08 2.62
N ARG A 46 -28.55 -14.37 2.61
CA ARG A 46 -28.51 -15.23 3.81
C ARG A 46 -27.09 -15.42 4.35
N LEU A 47 -26.10 -15.59 3.47
CA LEU A 47 -24.69 -15.67 3.88
C LEU A 47 -24.22 -14.36 4.52
N VAL A 48 -24.57 -13.21 3.94
CA VAL A 48 -24.25 -11.89 4.50
C VAL A 48 -24.89 -11.69 5.87
N GLU A 49 -26.16 -12.05 6.02
CA GLU A 49 -26.83 -11.95 7.30
C GLU A 49 -26.20 -12.88 8.34
N LYS A 50 -25.90 -14.12 7.96
CA LYS A 50 -25.15 -15.07 8.79
C LYS A 50 -23.81 -14.48 9.27
N MET A 51 -23.02 -13.87 8.38
CA MET A 51 -21.77 -13.21 8.76
C MET A 51 -21.98 -12.07 9.75
N ARG A 52 -23.04 -11.27 9.62
CA ARG A 52 -23.34 -10.19 10.57
C ARG A 52 -23.61 -10.72 11.96
N VAL A 53 -24.40 -11.79 12.08
CA VAL A 53 -24.70 -12.40 13.38
C VAL A 53 -23.45 -13.01 14.01
N ILE A 54 -22.65 -13.77 13.24
CA ILE A 54 -21.37 -14.32 13.72
C ILE A 54 -20.44 -13.21 14.18
N SER A 55 -20.32 -12.14 13.37
CA SER A 55 -19.47 -11.00 13.70
C SER A 55 -19.94 -10.35 15.00
N ALA A 56 -21.25 -10.12 15.17
CA ALA A 56 -21.83 -9.53 16.39
C ALA A 56 -21.48 -10.34 17.64
N GLU A 57 -21.55 -11.66 17.56
CA GLU A 57 -21.16 -12.55 18.65
C GLU A 57 -19.65 -12.47 18.95
N LEU A 58 -18.79 -12.48 17.92
CA LEU A 58 -17.34 -12.28 18.09
C LEU A 58 -17.03 -10.90 18.72
N ARG A 59 -17.79 -9.84 18.38
CA ARG A 59 -17.66 -8.52 19.03
C ARG A 59 -18.04 -8.60 20.51
N ALA A 60 -19.17 -9.23 20.82
CA ALA A 60 -19.66 -9.37 22.19
C ALA A 60 -18.65 -10.09 23.10
N ARG A 61 -17.96 -11.10 22.55
CA ARG A 61 -16.91 -11.86 23.24
C ARG A 61 -15.57 -11.13 23.36
N ARG A 62 -15.38 -10.00 22.67
CA ARG A 62 -14.10 -9.27 22.60
C ARG A 62 -12.93 -10.17 22.19
N ALA A 63 -13.18 -11.06 21.22
CA ALA A 63 -12.21 -12.04 20.72
C ALA A 63 -11.14 -11.38 19.81
N MET A 64 -10.37 -10.43 20.36
CA MET A 64 -9.48 -9.56 19.57
C MET A 64 -8.38 -10.32 18.83
N ALA A 65 -7.80 -11.35 19.44
CA ALA A 65 -6.78 -12.17 18.80
C ALA A 65 -7.36 -12.91 17.57
N ASP A 66 -8.56 -13.48 17.72
CA ASP A 66 -9.27 -14.18 16.65
C ASP A 66 -9.71 -13.24 15.52
N ILE A 67 -10.20 -12.04 15.86
CA ILE A 67 -10.56 -11.00 14.89
C ILE A 67 -9.32 -10.58 14.07
N ARG A 68 -8.17 -10.36 14.72
CA ARG A 68 -6.93 -10.04 14.02
C ARG A 68 -6.48 -11.19 13.11
N ALA A 69 -6.61 -12.44 13.56
CA ALA A 69 -6.32 -13.59 12.72
C ALA A 69 -7.21 -13.64 11.46
N LEU A 70 -8.48 -13.19 11.53
CA LEU A 70 -9.34 -13.06 10.35
C LEU A 70 -8.89 -11.92 9.40
N LEU A 71 -8.38 -10.81 9.95
CA LEU A 71 -7.86 -9.67 9.19
C LEU A 71 -6.54 -9.99 8.47
N GLU A 72 -5.86 -11.06 8.88
CA GLU A 72 -4.61 -11.58 8.32
C GLU A 72 -4.79 -12.89 7.54
N ASP A 73 -6.02 -13.35 7.35
CA ASP A 73 -6.25 -14.63 6.69
C ASP A 73 -5.69 -14.65 5.25
N GLU A 74 -5.15 -15.79 4.82
CA GLU A 74 -4.59 -15.93 3.48
C GLU A 74 -5.67 -15.70 2.40
N ASP A 75 -6.93 -16.00 2.72
CA ASP A 75 -8.05 -15.84 1.80
C ASP A 75 -8.53 -14.38 1.73
N THR A 76 -8.52 -13.82 0.51
CA THR A 76 -8.96 -12.46 0.20
C THR A 76 -10.41 -12.20 0.58
N ASP A 77 -11.30 -13.19 0.43
CA ASP A 77 -12.72 -13.03 0.79
C ASP A 77 -12.89 -12.93 2.31
N VAL A 78 -12.14 -13.74 3.07
CA VAL A 78 -12.14 -13.69 4.54
C VAL A 78 -11.65 -12.31 5.01
N ARG A 79 -10.51 -11.85 4.50
CA ARG A 79 -9.96 -10.52 4.85
C ARG A 79 -10.92 -9.38 4.51
N GLY A 80 -11.50 -9.40 3.31
CA GLY A 80 -12.41 -8.34 2.87
C GLY A 80 -13.67 -8.24 3.74
N TRP A 81 -14.25 -9.39 4.10
CA TRP A 81 -15.39 -9.41 5.03
C TRP A 81 -14.99 -9.02 6.45
N ALA A 82 -13.86 -9.52 6.95
CA ALA A 82 -13.36 -9.18 8.28
C ALA A 82 -13.11 -7.67 8.43
N ALA A 83 -12.44 -7.04 7.46
CA ALA A 83 -12.17 -5.61 7.45
C ALA A 83 -13.47 -4.79 7.52
N GLY A 84 -14.47 -5.15 6.71
CA GLY A 84 -15.77 -4.47 6.73
C GLY A 84 -16.57 -4.66 8.02
N GLN A 85 -16.54 -5.88 8.60
CA GLN A 85 -17.31 -6.18 9.82
C GLN A 85 -16.64 -5.61 11.08
N PHE A 86 -15.31 -5.55 11.13
CA PHE A 86 -14.59 -5.21 12.36
C PHE A 86 -13.99 -3.80 12.36
N LEU A 87 -14.30 -2.98 11.35
CA LEU A 87 -13.87 -1.58 11.24
C LEU A 87 -14.15 -0.75 12.50
N SER A 88 -15.30 -0.95 13.15
CA SER A 88 -15.66 -0.20 14.37
C SER A 88 -14.99 -0.70 15.65
N ILE A 89 -14.25 -1.82 15.59
CA ILE A 89 -13.57 -2.42 16.74
C ILE A 89 -12.07 -2.15 16.69
N ASP A 90 -11.45 -2.43 15.55
CA ASP A 90 -10.02 -2.23 15.31
C ASP A 90 -9.84 -1.49 13.97
N PRO A 91 -10.13 -0.17 13.95
CA PRO A 91 -10.12 0.61 12.73
C PRO A 91 -8.74 0.64 12.06
N GLU A 92 -7.67 0.64 12.85
CA GLU A 92 -6.29 0.61 12.36
C GLU A 92 -6.03 -0.67 11.54
N TRP A 93 -6.31 -1.84 12.12
CA TRP A 93 -6.10 -3.11 11.42
C TRP A 93 -7.07 -3.29 10.25
N ALA A 94 -8.35 -2.94 10.40
CA ALA A 94 -9.32 -3.06 9.32
C ALA A 94 -8.97 -2.16 8.12
N SER A 95 -8.54 -0.92 8.38
CA SER A 95 -8.02 0.01 7.36
C SER A 95 -6.79 -0.59 6.66
N ALA A 96 -5.82 -1.08 7.44
CA ALA A 96 -4.63 -1.71 6.88
C ALA A 96 -4.95 -2.98 6.06
N THR A 97 -5.95 -3.77 6.44
CA THR A 97 -6.41 -4.91 5.64
C THR A 97 -7.01 -4.46 4.31
N PHE A 98 -7.81 -3.39 4.28
CA PHE A 98 -8.33 -2.85 3.01
C PHE A 98 -7.21 -2.38 2.08
N ASP A 99 -6.26 -1.62 2.60
CA ASP A 99 -5.06 -1.23 1.84
C ASP A 99 -4.28 -2.47 1.38
N GLY A 100 -4.12 -3.47 2.25
CA GLY A 100 -3.45 -4.72 1.90
C GLY A 100 -4.14 -5.49 0.78
N LEU A 101 -5.47 -5.42 0.69
CA LEU A 101 -6.22 -6.00 -0.43
C LEU A 101 -6.00 -5.23 -1.73
N ILE A 102 -5.91 -3.90 -1.66
CA ILE A 102 -5.65 -3.03 -2.83
C ILE A 102 -4.22 -3.22 -3.35
N TYR A 103 -3.24 -3.24 -2.43
CA TYR A 103 -1.82 -3.31 -2.76
C TYR A 103 -1.24 -4.73 -2.71
N LYS A 104 -2.10 -5.74 -2.52
CA LYS A 104 -1.74 -7.17 -2.50
C LYS A 104 -0.65 -7.53 -1.48
N MET A 105 -0.78 -6.99 -0.27
CA MET A 105 0.16 -7.22 0.84
C MET A 105 -0.56 -7.58 2.15
N PRO A 106 0.13 -8.19 3.12
CA PRO A 106 -0.43 -8.45 4.44
C PRO A 106 -0.71 -7.16 5.22
N ALA A 107 -1.72 -7.18 6.09
CA ALA A 107 -2.09 -6.02 6.91
C ALA A 107 -0.94 -5.53 7.80
N ARG A 108 -0.13 -6.43 8.37
CA ARG A 108 1.07 -6.06 9.15
C ARG A 108 2.06 -5.22 8.35
N GLU A 109 2.34 -5.63 7.12
CA GLU A 109 3.27 -4.91 6.24
C GLU A 109 2.74 -3.51 5.94
N VAL A 110 1.44 -3.38 5.69
CA VAL A 110 0.79 -2.06 5.54
C VAL A 110 0.96 -1.22 6.81
N LEU A 111 0.73 -1.78 8.00
CA LEU A 111 0.88 -1.03 9.26
C LEU A 111 2.32 -0.55 9.45
N ASP A 112 3.30 -1.40 9.15
CA ASP A 112 4.71 -1.04 9.24
C ASP A 112 5.05 0.08 8.23
N LEU A 113 4.51 0.01 7.00
CA LEU A 113 4.63 1.08 6.01
C LEU A 113 3.97 2.38 6.47
N LYS A 114 2.74 2.34 7.00
CA LYS A 114 2.05 3.54 7.54
C LYS A 114 2.88 4.18 8.66
N ARG A 115 3.38 3.39 9.62
CA ARG A 115 4.26 3.89 10.69
C ARG A 115 5.55 4.50 10.14
N ARG A 116 6.14 3.87 9.13
CA ARG A 116 7.34 4.40 8.45
C ARG A 116 7.05 5.71 7.73
N ALA A 117 5.89 5.83 7.06
CA ALA A 117 5.46 7.02 6.34
C ALA A 117 5.31 8.24 7.27
N VAL A 118 4.76 8.06 8.47
CA VAL A 118 4.57 9.16 9.44
C VAL A 118 5.85 9.48 10.23
N SER A 119 6.79 8.55 10.33
CA SER A 119 8.05 8.75 11.04
C SER A 119 8.89 9.84 10.37
N PRO A 120 9.34 10.89 11.09
CA PRO A 120 10.15 11.95 10.51
C PRO A 120 11.46 11.39 9.96
N PRO A 121 12.05 12.02 8.94
CA PRO A 121 13.34 11.58 8.46
C PRO A 121 14.41 11.75 9.55
N PRO A 122 15.48 10.92 9.54
CA PRO A 122 16.59 11.13 10.44
C PRO A 122 17.25 12.49 10.14
N ASN A 123 17.23 13.40 11.11
CA ASN A 123 17.82 14.74 10.96
C ASN A 123 19.36 14.72 11.02
N LYS A 124 19.96 13.60 11.45
CA LYS A 124 21.41 13.40 11.52
C LYS A 124 21.80 12.00 11.03
N PRO A 125 22.98 11.86 10.39
CA PRO A 125 23.83 12.95 9.93
C PRO A 125 23.15 13.76 8.79
N ALA A 126 23.62 14.98 8.56
CA ALA A 126 23.12 15.81 7.46
C ALA A 126 23.44 15.14 6.11
N LEU A 127 22.71 15.47 5.05
CA LEU A 127 22.93 14.85 3.73
C LEU A 127 24.38 15.02 3.23
N GLY A 128 24.98 16.19 3.46
CA GLY A 128 26.39 16.48 3.13
C GLY A 128 27.42 15.64 3.89
N GLU A 129 27.04 15.04 5.02
CA GLU A 129 27.91 14.23 5.87
C GLU A 129 27.78 12.72 5.59
N LEU A 130 26.72 12.30 4.90
CA LEU A 130 26.51 10.90 4.52
C LEU A 130 27.52 10.46 3.45
N THR A 131 27.94 9.20 3.48
CA THR A 131 28.60 8.56 2.33
C THR A 131 27.63 8.43 1.17
N THR A 132 28.13 8.28 -0.06
CA THR A 132 27.27 8.08 -1.23
C THR A 132 26.39 6.83 -1.08
N SER A 133 26.94 5.72 -0.57
CA SER A 133 26.15 4.51 -0.29
C SER A 133 25.02 4.76 0.73
N ALA A 134 25.28 5.57 1.76
CA ALA A 134 24.27 5.91 2.75
C ALA A 134 23.21 6.89 2.19
N LEU A 135 23.57 7.75 1.23
CA LEU A 135 22.61 8.55 0.47
C LEU A 135 21.70 7.67 -0.39
N VAL A 136 22.23 6.65 -1.07
CA VAL A 136 21.43 5.70 -1.85
C VAL A 136 20.44 4.93 -0.96
N GLN A 137 20.88 4.44 0.20
CA GLN A 137 20.00 3.80 1.18
C GLN A 137 18.92 4.75 1.69
N ARG A 138 19.28 6.01 1.97
CA ARG A 138 18.34 7.03 2.40
C ARG A 138 17.35 7.41 1.30
N PHE A 139 17.78 7.42 0.04
CA PHE A 139 16.92 7.64 -1.11
C PHE A 139 15.85 6.54 -1.22
N GLU A 140 16.26 5.27 -1.14
CA GLU A 140 15.35 4.13 -1.18
C GLU A 140 14.34 4.19 -0.03
N ASP A 141 14.79 4.46 1.20
CA ASP A 141 13.92 4.65 2.35
C ASP A 141 12.94 5.82 2.18
N ALA A 142 13.39 6.97 1.66
CA ALA A 142 12.56 8.13 1.42
C ALA A 142 11.48 7.86 0.36
N ALA A 143 11.85 7.20 -0.75
CA ALA A 143 10.91 6.81 -1.80
C ALA A 143 9.91 5.75 -1.30
N LEU A 144 10.32 4.83 -0.42
CA LEU A 144 9.41 3.88 0.21
C LEU A 144 8.45 4.57 1.21
N ARG A 145 8.93 5.58 1.95
CA ARG A 145 8.07 6.43 2.79
C ARG A 145 7.08 7.24 1.97
N GLU A 146 7.49 7.73 0.80
CA GLU A 146 6.59 8.39 -0.16
C GLU A 146 5.51 7.42 -0.65
N TYR A 147 5.88 6.21 -1.09
CA TYR A 147 4.91 5.18 -1.48
C TYR A 147 3.87 4.91 -0.40
N ALA A 148 4.34 4.76 0.84
CA ALA A 148 3.50 4.46 1.99
C ALA A 148 2.52 5.59 2.37
N THR A 149 2.73 6.83 1.92
CA THR A 149 1.77 7.92 2.15
C THR A 149 0.39 7.66 1.52
N ARG A 150 0.30 6.81 0.49
CA ARG A 150 -0.98 6.42 -0.14
C ARG A 150 -1.88 5.56 0.74
N MET A 151 -1.28 5.00 1.79
CA MET A 151 -1.92 4.15 2.78
C MET A 151 -2.25 4.92 4.05
N VAL A 152 -1.81 6.19 4.17
CA VAL A 152 -2.22 7.06 5.28
C VAL A 152 -3.57 7.68 4.91
N ASP A 153 -4.39 7.96 5.93
CA ASP A 153 -5.84 8.21 5.90
C ASP A 153 -6.36 9.13 4.76
N ARG A 154 -6.68 8.53 3.60
CA ARG A 154 -7.07 9.18 2.32
C ARG A 154 -8.08 10.32 2.34
N ASP A 155 -8.84 10.46 3.43
CA ASP A 155 -9.85 11.50 3.60
C ASP A 155 -9.31 12.75 4.32
N ASP A 156 -8.04 12.75 4.78
CA ASP A 156 -7.41 13.88 5.45
C ASP A 156 -6.61 14.75 4.47
N PRO A 157 -6.95 16.05 4.26
CA PRO A 157 -6.15 16.96 3.45
C PRO A 157 -4.70 17.13 3.95
N THR A 158 -4.37 16.73 5.19
CA THR A 158 -3.00 16.68 5.70
C THR A 158 -2.14 15.61 5.00
N ASP A 159 -2.74 14.64 4.31
CA ASP A 159 -2.05 13.60 3.54
C ASP A 159 -1.18 14.19 2.42
N MET A 160 -1.67 15.23 1.74
CA MET A 160 -0.89 15.92 0.72
C MET A 160 0.33 16.63 1.32
N SER A 161 0.22 17.12 2.57
CA SER A 161 1.36 17.71 3.26
C SER A 161 2.40 16.66 3.65
N LEU A 162 1.95 15.47 4.07
CA LEU A 162 2.84 14.34 4.35
C LEU A 162 3.56 13.88 3.07
N TYR A 163 2.81 13.64 1.99
CA TYR A 163 3.36 13.28 0.68
C TYR A 163 4.39 14.31 0.21
N ASN A 164 4.04 15.61 0.19
CA ASN A 164 4.94 16.67 -0.24
C ASN A 164 6.22 16.71 0.59
N ARG A 165 6.14 16.49 1.91
CA ARG A 165 7.32 16.40 2.77
C ARG A 165 8.23 15.23 2.39
N ARG A 166 7.68 14.07 2.07
CA ARG A 166 8.47 12.90 1.61
C ARG A 166 9.09 13.13 0.25
N LEU A 167 8.33 13.68 -0.68
CA LEU A 167 8.83 14.05 -1.99
C LEU A 167 9.97 15.09 -1.89
N SER A 168 9.85 16.10 -1.03
CA SER A 168 10.93 17.06 -0.79
C SER A 168 12.21 16.39 -0.32
N GLU A 169 12.13 15.41 0.58
CA GLU A 169 13.31 14.66 1.03
C GLU A 169 13.96 13.85 -0.11
N VAL A 170 13.16 13.17 -0.94
CA VAL A 170 13.67 12.47 -2.13
C VAL A 170 14.43 13.43 -3.03
N LEU A 171 13.86 14.61 -3.30
CA LEU A 171 14.49 15.65 -4.12
C LEU A 171 15.77 16.22 -3.49
N ASP A 172 15.82 16.42 -2.17
CA ASP A 172 17.01 16.90 -1.48
C ASP A 172 18.16 15.88 -1.56
N ILE A 173 17.86 14.59 -1.43
CA ILE A 173 18.85 13.52 -1.59
C ILE A 173 19.34 13.45 -3.05
N MET A 174 18.44 13.58 -4.03
CA MET A 174 18.81 13.62 -5.45
C MET A 174 19.73 14.81 -5.76
N ARG A 175 19.44 16.00 -5.24
CA ARG A 175 20.28 17.19 -5.42
C ARG A 175 21.68 16.96 -4.85
N GLU A 176 21.76 16.33 -3.68
CA GLU A 176 23.05 16.02 -3.07
C GLU A 176 23.83 14.97 -3.87
N LEU A 177 23.19 13.91 -4.38
CA LEU A 177 23.82 12.93 -5.26
C LEU A 177 24.28 13.56 -6.58
N MET A 178 23.47 14.43 -7.18
CA MET A 178 23.82 15.19 -8.38
C MET A 178 25.03 16.11 -8.15
N ARG A 179 25.07 16.82 -7.02
CA ARG A 179 26.22 17.67 -6.63
C ARG A 179 27.53 16.88 -6.52
N ARG A 180 27.44 15.58 -6.25
CA ARG A 180 28.59 14.66 -6.13
C ARG A 180 28.90 13.87 -7.41
N ASP A 181 28.18 14.13 -8.49
CA ASP A 181 28.24 13.33 -9.72
C ASP A 181 27.98 11.82 -9.48
N ALA A 182 27.05 11.52 -8.55
CA ALA A 182 26.78 10.19 -8.03
C ALA A 182 25.37 9.67 -8.35
N LEU A 183 24.65 10.28 -9.30
CA LEU A 183 23.31 9.80 -9.69
C LEU A 183 23.34 8.37 -10.26
N GLY A 184 24.44 7.97 -10.91
CA GLY A 184 24.62 6.61 -11.43
C GLY A 184 24.53 5.52 -10.36
N ASP A 185 24.78 5.85 -9.09
CA ASP A 185 24.70 4.89 -7.98
C ASP A 185 23.25 4.49 -7.65
N LEU A 186 22.25 5.18 -8.21
CA LEU A 186 20.83 4.80 -8.12
C LEU A 186 20.41 3.76 -9.16
N LEU A 187 21.24 3.44 -10.16
CA LEU A 187 20.89 2.48 -11.22
C LEU A 187 20.47 1.09 -10.72
N PRO A 188 21.02 0.52 -9.63
CA PRO A 188 20.53 -0.74 -9.07
C PRO A 188 19.07 -0.67 -8.59
N LEU A 189 18.59 0.52 -8.18
CA LEU A 189 17.22 0.69 -7.69
C LEU A 189 16.17 0.67 -8.81
N LEU A 190 16.58 0.71 -10.08
CA LEU A 190 15.70 0.49 -11.23
C LEU A 190 15.07 -0.92 -11.23
N ASP A 191 15.70 -1.86 -10.52
CA ASP A 191 15.21 -3.24 -10.37
C ASP A 191 14.46 -3.46 -9.04
N SER A 192 14.18 -2.39 -8.27
CA SER A 192 13.50 -2.49 -6.98
C SER A 192 12.11 -3.15 -7.13
N PRO A 193 11.67 -4.02 -6.19
CA PRO A 193 10.31 -4.56 -6.21
C PRO A 193 9.26 -3.46 -5.97
N ASN A 194 9.62 -2.35 -5.33
CA ASN A 194 8.70 -1.24 -5.08
C ASN A 194 8.64 -0.30 -6.29
N VAL A 195 7.42 -0.10 -6.83
CA VAL A 195 7.21 0.71 -8.04
C VAL A 195 7.59 2.18 -7.87
N THR A 196 7.41 2.77 -6.69
CA THR A 196 7.78 4.17 -6.42
C THR A 196 9.29 4.33 -6.33
N VAL A 197 9.99 3.40 -5.67
CA VAL A 197 11.46 3.37 -5.67
C VAL A 197 12.00 3.29 -7.10
N ARG A 198 11.46 2.38 -7.93
CA ARG A 198 11.83 2.29 -9.36
C ARG A 198 11.55 3.59 -10.12
N ALA A 199 10.37 4.19 -9.93
CA ALA A 199 9.96 5.41 -10.61
C ALA A 199 10.87 6.60 -10.25
N GLU A 200 11.14 6.81 -8.96
CA GLU A 200 12.04 7.87 -8.49
C GLU A 200 13.48 7.64 -8.98
N ALA A 201 14.00 6.41 -8.88
CA ALA A 201 15.33 6.09 -9.38
C ALA A 201 15.44 6.33 -10.90
N ALA A 202 14.43 5.95 -11.68
CA ALA A 202 14.39 6.19 -13.11
C ALA A 202 14.37 7.69 -13.44
N ARG A 203 13.52 8.48 -12.79
CA ARG A 203 13.53 9.95 -12.94
C ARG A 203 14.90 10.56 -12.61
N ALA A 204 15.52 10.13 -11.53
CA ALA A 204 16.82 10.62 -11.08
C ALA A 204 17.96 10.28 -12.05
N THR A 205 17.85 9.15 -12.76
CA THR A 205 18.92 8.62 -13.61
C THR A 205 18.74 8.87 -15.11
N LEU A 206 17.68 9.57 -15.52
CA LEU A 206 17.43 9.91 -16.94
C LEU A 206 18.62 10.58 -17.64
N TRP A 207 19.37 11.43 -16.93
CA TRP A 207 20.52 12.14 -17.52
C TRP A 207 21.79 11.30 -17.62
N VAL A 208 21.92 10.24 -16.83
CA VAL A 208 23.13 9.39 -16.77
C VAL A 208 22.96 8.05 -17.48
N ALA A 209 21.73 7.56 -17.60
CA ALA A 209 21.40 6.31 -18.30
C ALA A 209 20.01 6.42 -18.98
N PRO A 210 19.85 7.31 -19.98
CA PRO A 210 18.55 7.67 -20.53
C PRO A 210 17.77 6.49 -21.11
N GLU A 211 18.43 5.55 -21.78
CA GLU A 211 17.79 4.40 -22.40
C GLU A 211 17.16 3.48 -21.34
N ARG A 212 17.93 3.13 -20.31
CA ARG A 212 17.48 2.23 -19.24
C ARG A 212 16.40 2.91 -18.38
N ALA A 213 16.62 4.16 -17.98
CA ALA A 213 15.67 4.92 -17.18
C ALA A 213 14.33 5.15 -17.92
N SER A 214 14.38 5.52 -19.21
CA SER A 214 13.17 5.71 -20.02
C SER A 214 12.39 4.41 -20.18
N ALA A 215 13.07 3.28 -20.42
CA ALA A 215 12.42 1.98 -20.53
C ALA A 215 11.66 1.59 -19.25
N VAL A 216 12.24 1.85 -18.07
CA VAL A 216 11.57 1.62 -16.78
C VAL A 216 10.35 2.53 -16.62
N LEU A 217 10.45 3.81 -16.96
CA LEU A 217 9.31 4.73 -16.91
C LEU A 217 8.20 4.33 -17.89
N GLU A 218 8.55 3.82 -19.08
CA GLU A 218 7.56 3.30 -20.05
C GLU A 218 6.85 2.04 -19.54
N GLU A 219 7.57 1.12 -18.88
CA GLU A 219 6.97 -0.02 -18.21
C GLU A 219 5.97 0.41 -17.12
N ILE A 220 6.38 1.36 -16.28
CA ILE A 220 5.55 1.91 -15.19
C ILE A 220 4.30 2.60 -15.78
N ALA A 221 4.47 3.42 -16.81
CA ALA A 221 3.36 4.06 -17.52
C ALA A 221 2.37 3.04 -18.13
N ALA A 222 2.85 1.86 -18.52
CA ALA A 222 1.99 0.81 -19.08
C ALA A 222 1.26 -0.02 -18.02
N LYS A 223 1.87 -0.28 -16.86
CA LYS A 223 1.42 -1.35 -15.94
C LYS A 223 1.11 -0.92 -14.52
N ALA A 224 1.61 0.24 -14.07
CA ALA A 224 1.45 0.66 -12.67
C ALA A 224 0.03 1.16 -12.37
N ASP A 225 -0.23 1.42 -11.08
CA ASP A 225 -1.44 2.10 -10.66
C ASP A 225 -1.55 3.51 -11.27
N GLN A 226 -2.74 4.12 -11.19
CA GLN A 226 -3.01 5.40 -11.81
C GLN A 226 -2.03 6.50 -11.37
N TRP A 227 -1.57 6.48 -10.11
CA TRP A 227 -0.69 7.51 -9.57
C TRP A 227 0.69 7.45 -10.23
N GLU A 228 1.35 6.30 -10.19
CA GLU A 228 2.68 6.16 -10.79
C GLU A 228 2.64 6.23 -12.31
N ARG A 229 1.56 5.73 -12.92
CA ARG A 229 1.37 5.84 -14.36
C ARG A 229 1.40 7.30 -14.82
N VAL A 230 0.60 8.16 -14.21
CA VAL A 230 0.52 9.58 -14.61
C VAL A 230 1.86 10.25 -14.42
N ARG A 231 2.51 10.04 -13.27
CA ARG A 231 3.82 10.65 -12.99
C ARG A 231 4.91 10.17 -13.95
N ALA A 232 4.90 8.89 -14.32
CA ALA A 232 5.85 8.34 -15.31
C ALA A 232 5.61 8.93 -16.71
N MET A 233 4.35 9.04 -17.13
CA MET A 233 3.96 9.68 -18.40
C MET A 233 4.42 11.14 -18.46
N ASP A 234 4.17 11.91 -17.39
CA ASP A 234 4.58 13.31 -17.29
C ASP A 234 6.10 13.45 -17.35
N SER A 235 6.82 12.56 -16.68
CA SER A 235 8.29 12.52 -16.69
C SER A 235 8.85 12.25 -18.08
N LEU A 236 8.28 11.26 -18.79
CA LEU A 236 8.65 10.94 -20.17
C LEU A 236 8.32 12.09 -21.13
N ALA A 237 7.17 12.74 -20.96
CA ALA A 237 6.78 13.88 -21.78
C ALA A 237 7.71 15.09 -21.56
N ALA A 238 8.11 15.36 -20.31
CA ALA A 238 9.09 16.39 -19.98
C ALA A 238 10.46 16.06 -20.60
N TRP A 239 10.94 14.82 -20.44
CA TRP A 239 12.20 14.35 -21.02
C TRP A 239 12.23 14.49 -22.55
N LYS A 240 11.18 14.02 -23.24
CA LYS A 240 11.06 14.13 -24.72
C LYS A 240 10.99 15.57 -25.21
N ALA A 241 10.55 16.50 -24.37
CA ALA A 241 10.52 17.93 -24.67
C ALA A 241 11.84 18.66 -24.30
N GLY A 242 12.87 17.94 -23.86
CA GLY A 242 14.14 18.53 -23.41
C GLY A 242 14.03 19.33 -22.11
N ARG A 243 12.96 19.12 -21.31
CA ARG A 243 12.81 19.76 -20.00
C ARG A 243 13.45 18.92 -18.91
N THR A 244 14.06 19.57 -17.92
CA THR A 244 14.54 18.90 -16.72
C THR A 244 13.37 18.24 -15.99
N VAL A 245 13.46 16.92 -15.79
CA VAL A 245 12.45 16.14 -15.04
C VAL A 245 12.56 16.37 -13.54
N VAL A 246 13.71 16.86 -13.07
CA VAL A 246 13.93 17.17 -11.64
C VAL A 246 13.22 18.48 -11.31
N TYR A 247 12.05 18.39 -10.68
CA TYR A 247 11.23 19.53 -10.26
C TYR A 247 12.08 20.61 -9.56
N GLY A 248 12.24 21.76 -10.23
CA GLY A 248 12.84 22.95 -9.64
C GLY A 248 14.37 22.96 -9.54
N VAL A 249 15.08 22.13 -10.31
CA VAL A 249 16.54 22.29 -10.51
C VAL A 249 16.75 22.92 -11.88
N SER A 250 16.69 24.25 -11.91
CA SER A 250 17.13 25.11 -13.02
C SER A 250 18.30 25.96 -12.56
#